data_AF-A0A353DME4-F1
#
_entry.id   AF-A0A353DME4-F1
#
_cell.length_a   1.000
_cell.length_b   1.000
_cell.length_c   1.000
_cell.angle_alpha   90.00
_cell.angle_beta   90.00
_cell.angle_gamma   90.00
#
_symmetry.space_group_name_H-M   'P 1'
#
loop_
_entity.id
_entity.type
_entity.pdbx_description
1 polymer ?
#
loop_
_entity_poly.entity_id
_entity_poly.type
_entity_poly.pdbx_seq_one_letter_code
_entity_poly.pdbx_strand_id
1 'polypeptide(L)'
;MESETIINPFENDDKYQKYLDELSSLRKEGEDKIIALKEEIRDVKANKTLEKDVKDKIIAKDKKLIKEAKKVKEANREQVKSIVKEASKAANEEGKAYYLKESALAKVDRAKEKEAYQKKIAEIKEKQALVLEKLKAENAQRIRNTAYDKNAINEAKKENAIATKTNRVSYHSALEEAKNEYERKIGSLNSKEEKAKEKEAYLDTLSQIKEKQAIALEKLKEENGERIANASIGKKNFEKAKKENA
;
A
#
# COMPACT_ATOMS: atom_id res chain seq x y z
N MET A 1 -17.38 10.74 -16.79
CA MET A 1 -16.47 11.63 -16.03
C MET A 1 -15.32 10.76 -15.60
N GLU A 2 -14.14 10.99 -16.16
CA GLU A 2 -12.93 10.24 -15.80
C GLU A 2 -12.59 10.57 -14.35
N SER A 3 -12.37 9.54 -13.53
CA SER A 3 -11.82 9.70 -12.19
C SER A 3 -10.41 10.26 -12.33
N GLU A 4 -10.13 11.39 -11.66
CA GLU A 4 -8.76 11.92 -11.57
C GLU A 4 -7.85 10.81 -11.05
N THR A 5 -6.97 10.31 -11.93
CA THR A 5 -6.08 9.22 -11.57
C THR A 5 -4.80 9.85 -11.04
N ILE A 6 -4.61 9.80 -9.72
CA ILE A 6 -3.35 10.24 -9.12
C ILE A 6 -2.27 9.19 -9.36
N ILE A 7 -1.12 9.63 -9.85
CA ILE A 7 0.03 8.75 -10.10
C ILE A 7 0.65 8.38 -8.76
N ASN A 8 0.88 7.08 -8.57
CA ASN A 8 1.62 6.58 -7.41
C ASN A 8 3.07 7.04 -7.51
N PRO A 9 3.59 7.86 -6.56
CA PRO A 9 4.95 8.39 -6.64
C PRO A 9 6.04 7.31 -6.52
N PHE A 10 5.67 6.09 -6.12
CA PHE A 10 6.59 4.97 -6.00
C PHE A 10 6.65 4.08 -7.25
N GLU A 11 5.74 4.27 -8.21
CA GLU A 11 5.73 3.49 -9.45
C GLU A 11 6.57 4.19 -10.52
N ASN A 12 7.71 3.58 -10.87
CA ASN A 12 8.61 4.02 -11.95
C ASN A 12 9.24 5.41 -11.75
N ASP A 13 9.49 5.83 -10.52
CA ASP A 13 10.21 7.09 -10.27
C ASP A 13 11.74 6.86 -10.28
N ASP A 14 12.39 7.49 -11.27
CA ASP A 14 13.84 7.51 -11.50
C ASP A 14 14.65 7.82 -10.24
N LYS A 15 14.09 8.60 -9.31
CA LYS A 15 14.72 8.95 -8.04
C LYS A 15 14.94 7.73 -7.14
N TYR A 16 13.95 6.86 -7.01
CA TYR A 16 14.09 5.66 -6.17
C TYR A 16 14.98 4.62 -6.84
N GLN A 17 14.95 4.54 -8.17
CA GLN A 17 15.88 3.68 -8.91
C GLN A 17 17.33 4.12 -8.70
N LYS A 18 17.62 5.43 -8.71
CA LYS A 18 18.96 5.94 -8.38
C LYS A 18 19.43 5.53 -6.99
N TYR A 19 18.57 5.65 -5.97
CA TYR A 19 18.93 5.19 -4.62
C TYR A 19 19.22 3.69 -4.57
N LEU A 20 18.45 2.86 -5.30
CA LEU A 20 18.68 1.43 -5.37
C LEU A 20 19.99 1.09 -6.08
N ASP A 21 20.31 1.79 -7.18
CA ASP A 21 21.53 1.57 -7.96
C ASP A 21 22.77 1.98 -7.15
N GLU A 22 22.74 3.14 -6.49
CA GLU A 22 23.82 3.61 -5.62
C GLU A 22 24.04 2.65 -4.44
N LEU A 23 22.96 2.20 -3.79
CA LEU A 23 23.04 1.24 -2.70
C LEU A 23 23.63 -0.10 -3.17
N SER A 24 23.20 -0.59 -4.34
CA SER A 24 23.69 -1.84 -4.92
C SER A 24 25.18 -1.73 -5.27
N SER A 25 25.61 -0.62 -5.85
CA SER A 25 27.02 -0.35 -6.15
C SER A 25 27.90 -0.40 -4.89
N LEU A 26 27.47 0.26 -3.81
CA LEU A 26 28.21 0.28 -2.54
C LEU A 26 28.27 -1.07 -1.84
N ARG A 27 27.28 -1.93 -2.07
CA ARG A 27 27.19 -3.26 -1.44
C ARG A 27 27.89 -4.36 -2.24
N LYS A 28 28.00 -4.19 -3.56
CA LYS A 28 28.54 -5.18 -4.50
C LYS A 28 29.89 -5.75 -4.06
N GLU A 29 30.86 -4.89 -3.77
CA GLU A 29 32.22 -5.31 -3.34
C GLU A 29 32.37 -5.47 -1.83
N GLY A 30 31.32 -5.18 -1.06
CA GLY A 30 31.27 -5.29 0.39
C GLY A 30 30.39 -6.45 0.84
N GLU A 31 29.15 -6.14 1.24
CA GLU A 31 28.23 -7.13 1.81
C GLU A 31 27.89 -8.26 0.85
N ASP A 32 27.58 -7.95 -0.41
CA ASP A 32 27.09 -8.95 -1.35
C ASP A 32 28.23 -9.92 -1.73
N LYS A 33 29.46 -9.40 -1.86
CA LYS A 33 30.67 -10.23 -2.02
C LYS A 33 30.94 -11.13 -0.82
N ILE A 34 30.72 -10.66 0.40
CA ILE A 34 30.86 -11.51 1.61
C ILE A 34 29.87 -12.68 1.57
N ILE A 35 28.63 -12.44 1.12
CA ILE A 35 27.60 -13.47 1.00
C ILE A 35 28.02 -14.48 -0.06
N ALA A 36 28.36 -14.02 -1.27
CA ALA A 36 28.79 -14.89 -2.38
C ALA A 36 29.99 -15.78 -2.00
N LEU A 37 31.02 -15.21 -1.35
CA LEU A 37 32.19 -15.98 -0.92
C LEU A 37 31.88 -17.00 0.19
N LYS A 38 30.90 -16.71 1.08
CA LYS A 38 30.45 -17.68 2.09
C LYS A 38 29.71 -18.85 1.45
N GLU A 39 28.94 -18.58 0.40
CA GLU A 39 28.23 -19.59 -0.38
C GLU A 39 29.23 -20.46 -1.14
N GLU A 40 30.22 -19.87 -1.82
CA GLU A 40 31.31 -20.60 -2.47
C GLU A 40 32.04 -21.54 -1.48
N ILE A 41 32.41 -21.04 -0.30
CA ILE A 41 33.02 -21.88 0.75
C ILE A 41 32.11 -23.05 1.14
N ARG A 42 30.79 -22.83 1.23
CA ARG A 42 29.83 -23.88 1.56
C ARG A 42 29.81 -24.96 0.47
N ASP A 43 29.77 -24.53 -0.79
CA ASP A 43 29.71 -25.43 -1.94
C ASP A 43 31.01 -26.21 -2.12
N VAL A 44 32.16 -25.56 -1.96
CA VAL A 44 33.49 -26.18 -1.98
C VAL A 44 33.62 -27.25 -0.89
N LYS A 45 33.10 -26.99 0.31
CA LYS A 45 33.09 -28.00 1.40
C LYS A 45 32.20 -29.20 1.07
N ALA A 46 31.03 -28.95 0.49
CA ALA A 46 30.06 -29.99 0.15
C ALA A 46 30.47 -30.82 -1.08
N ASN A 47 31.31 -30.26 -1.95
CA ASN A 47 31.77 -30.91 -3.17
C ASN A 47 32.57 -32.19 -2.86
N LYS A 48 32.12 -33.35 -3.32
CA LYS A 48 32.77 -34.65 -3.04
C LYS A 48 33.90 -35.02 -4.02
N THR A 49 34.04 -34.29 -5.14
CA THR A 49 35.00 -34.61 -6.20
C THR A 49 36.31 -33.84 -6.06
N LEU A 50 36.33 -32.75 -5.30
CA LEU A 50 37.56 -31.99 -5.02
C LEU A 50 38.41 -32.65 -3.93
N GLU A 51 39.71 -32.72 -4.18
CA GLU A 51 40.69 -33.15 -3.20
C GLU A 51 40.82 -32.15 -2.05
N LYS A 52 41.19 -32.66 -0.87
CA LYS A 52 41.26 -31.87 0.38
C LYS A 52 42.18 -30.66 0.23
N ASP A 53 43.37 -30.83 -0.34
CA ASP A 53 44.35 -29.75 -0.48
C ASP A 53 43.87 -28.64 -1.41
N VAL A 54 43.09 -28.99 -2.44
CA VAL A 54 42.48 -28.03 -3.37
C VAL A 54 41.35 -27.26 -2.67
N LYS A 55 40.50 -27.96 -1.92
CA LYS A 55 39.46 -27.31 -1.09
C LYS A 55 40.06 -26.33 -0.10
N ASP A 56 41.09 -26.75 0.62
CA ASP A 56 41.73 -25.93 1.65
C ASP A 56 42.37 -24.67 1.04
N LYS A 57 42.96 -24.77 -0.16
CA LYS A 57 43.47 -23.61 -0.91
C LYS A 57 42.37 -22.62 -1.30
N ILE A 58 41.25 -23.10 -1.86
CA ILE A 58 40.11 -22.24 -2.25
C ILE A 58 39.52 -21.56 -1.01
N ILE A 59 39.22 -22.34 0.04
CA ILE A 59 38.66 -21.80 1.29
C ILE A 59 39.61 -20.77 1.93
N ALA A 60 40.93 -20.98 1.88
CA ALA A 60 41.90 -20.02 2.41
C ALA A 60 41.91 -18.71 1.61
N LYS A 61 41.80 -18.79 0.28
CA LYS A 61 41.68 -17.62 -0.61
C LYS A 61 40.40 -16.83 -0.29
N ASP A 62 39.26 -17.50 -0.21
CA ASP A 62 37.97 -16.85 0.03
C ASP A 62 37.90 -16.22 1.43
N LYS A 63 38.50 -16.87 2.43
CA LYS A 63 38.63 -16.28 3.77
C LYS A 63 39.45 -14.99 3.77
N LYS A 64 40.48 -14.87 2.91
CA LYS A 64 41.24 -13.61 2.76
C LYS A 64 40.38 -12.55 2.09
N LEU A 65 39.71 -12.88 0.99
CA LEU A 65 38.82 -11.97 0.26
C LEU A 65 37.65 -11.47 1.13
N ILE A 66 37.09 -12.32 2.01
CA ILE A 66 36.07 -11.92 2.99
C ILE A 66 36.60 -10.84 3.95
N LYS A 67 37.87 -10.91 4.38
CA LYS A 67 38.45 -9.87 5.26
C LYS A 67 38.57 -8.54 4.54
N GLU A 68 38.91 -8.55 3.25
CA GLU A 68 38.99 -7.34 2.42
C GLU A 68 37.60 -6.75 2.18
N ALA A 69 36.63 -7.57 1.78
CA ALA A 69 35.24 -7.15 1.58
C ALA A 69 34.61 -6.58 2.87
N LYS A 70 34.97 -7.11 4.05
CA LYS A 70 34.55 -6.54 5.35
C LYS A 70 35.08 -5.13 5.57
N LYS A 71 36.30 -4.81 5.13
CA LYS A 71 36.84 -3.44 5.20
C LYS A 71 36.06 -2.51 4.29
N VAL A 72 35.74 -2.95 3.07
CA VAL A 72 34.90 -2.19 2.12
C VAL A 72 33.51 -1.94 2.70
N LYS A 73 32.87 -2.96 3.30
CA LYS A 73 31.58 -2.82 3.99
C LYS A 73 31.63 -1.74 5.08
N GLU A 74 32.65 -1.77 5.93
CA GLU A 74 32.76 -0.79 7.02
C GLU A 74 33.05 0.61 6.49
N ALA A 75 33.90 0.74 5.47
CA ALA A 75 34.17 2.01 4.81
C ALA A 75 32.90 2.63 4.20
N ASN A 76 32.05 1.81 3.59
CA ASN A 76 30.80 2.25 2.96
C ASN A 76 29.64 2.41 3.95
N ARG A 77 29.80 2.05 5.23
CA ARG A 77 28.72 1.97 6.21
C ARG A 77 27.96 3.29 6.39
N GLU A 78 28.67 4.40 6.51
CA GLU A 78 28.04 5.70 6.74
C GLU A 78 27.33 6.21 5.47
N GLN A 79 27.91 5.99 4.29
CA GLN A 79 27.27 6.35 3.03
C GLN A 79 25.99 5.54 2.79
N VAL A 80 26.02 4.23 3.04
CA VAL A 80 24.83 3.36 2.98
C VAL A 80 23.74 3.86 3.93
N LYS A 81 24.09 4.24 5.16
CA LYS A 81 23.12 4.82 6.11
C LYS A 81 22.53 6.14 5.59
N SER A 82 23.35 7.00 4.98
CA SER A 82 22.89 8.28 4.42
C SER A 82 21.87 8.07 3.31
N ILE A 83 22.20 7.21 2.32
CA ILE A 83 21.31 6.89 1.20
C ILE A 83 19.98 6.33 1.70
N VAL A 84 20.02 5.36 2.63
CA VAL A 84 18.79 4.79 3.20
C VAL A 84 17.97 5.86 3.93
N LYS A 85 18.62 6.76 4.66
CA LYS A 85 17.94 7.86 5.37
C LYS A 85 17.29 8.85 4.40
N GLU A 86 17.99 9.23 3.33
CA GLU A 86 17.51 10.15 2.31
C GLU A 86 16.36 9.54 1.51
N ALA A 87 16.50 8.29 1.05
CA ALA A 87 15.46 7.54 0.38
C ALA A 87 14.20 7.39 1.26
N SER A 88 14.39 7.04 2.54
CA SER A 88 13.29 6.93 3.49
C SER A 88 12.62 8.28 3.75
N LYS A 89 13.38 9.38 3.82
CA LYS A 89 12.82 10.72 4.01
C LYS A 89 11.96 11.12 2.81
N ALA A 90 12.51 10.99 1.61
CA ALA A 90 11.80 11.25 0.36
C ALA A 90 10.49 10.43 0.27
N ALA A 91 10.56 9.13 0.56
CA ALA A 91 9.38 8.27 0.51
C ALA A 91 8.29 8.66 1.51
N ASN A 92 8.68 9.09 2.71
CA ASN A 92 7.70 9.51 3.72
C ASN A 92 7.01 10.83 3.33
N GLU A 93 7.77 11.80 2.79
CA GLU A 93 7.24 13.10 2.38
C GLU A 93 6.27 12.97 1.19
N GLU A 94 6.68 12.25 0.14
CA GLU A 94 5.86 12.02 -1.04
C GLU A 94 4.68 11.09 -0.76
N GLY A 95 4.91 10.03 0.02
CA GLY A 95 3.86 9.08 0.41
C GLY A 95 2.75 9.74 1.20
N LYS A 96 3.07 10.62 2.15
CA LYS A 96 2.06 11.31 2.96
C LYS A 96 1.11 12.15 2.10
N ALA A 97 1.67 12.95 1.18
CA ALA A 97 0.87 13.76 0.27
C ALA A 97 -0.01 12.90 -0.67
N TYR A 98 0.53 11.78 -1.14
CA TYR A 98 -0.20 10.84 -2.00
C TYR A 98 -1.39 10.19 -1.28
N TYR A 99 -1.18 9.56 -0.12
CA TYR A 99 -2.24 8.84 0.59
C TYR A 99 -3.36 9.78 1.09
N LEU A 100 -3.03 11.01 1.46
CA LEU A 100 -4.01 12.05 1.78
C LEU A 100 -4.91 12.37 0.58
N LYS A 101 -4.32 12.57 -0.60
CA LYS A 101 -5.07 12.83 -1.84
C LYS A 101 -5.90 11.62 -2.25
N GLU A 102 -5.36 10.40 -2.15
CA GLU A 102 -6.06 9.16 -2.48
C GLU A 102 -7.31 8.98 -1.62
N SER A 103 -7.17 9.18 -0.30
CA SER A 103 -8.27 9.13 0.67
C SER A 103 -9.36 10.17 0.36
N ALA A 104 -8.96 11.39 -0.01
CA ALA A 104 -9.90 12.44 -0.40
C ALA A 104 -10.66 12.10 -1.70
N LEU A 105 -9.96 11.62 -2.73
CA LEU A 105 -10.57 11.21 -4.00
C LEU A 105 -11.54 10.04 -3.82
N ALA A 106 -11.17 9.04 -3.01
CA ALA A 106 -12.05 7.92 -2.71
C ALA A 106 -13.39 8.38 -2.08
N LYS A 107 -13.38 9.41 -1.23
CA LYS A 107 -14.61 10.00 -0.67
C LYS A 107 -15.46 10.67 -1.76
N VAL A 108 -14.85 11.41 -2.67
CA VAL A 108 -15.53 12.09 -3.78
C VAL A 108 -16.16 11.05 -4.72
N ASP A 109 -15.42 10.01 -5.09
CA ASP A 109 -15.90 8.97 -6.00
C ASP A 109 -17.05 8.16 -5.40
N ARG A 110 -17.04 7.92 -4.09
CA ARG A 110 -18.21 7.31 -3.41
C ARG A 110 -19.45 8.18 -3.47
N ALA A 111 -19.31 9.49 -3.32
CA ALA A 111 -20.44 10.41 -3.43
C ALA A 111 -21.02 10.40 -4.86
N LYS A 112 -20.14 10.43 -5.88
CA LYS A 112 -20.52 10.31 -7.29
C LYS A 112 -21.21 8.97 -7.59
N GLU A 113 -20.67 7.86 -7.11
CA GLU A 113 -21.26 6.54 -7.35
C GLU A 113 -22.63 6.40 -6.67
N LYS A 114 -22.82 7.00 -5.48
CA LYS A 114 -24.13 7.06 -4.82
C LYS A 114 -25.14 7.86 -5.65
N GLU A 115 -24.74 8.99 -6.21
CA GLU A 115 -25.60 9.80 -7.08
C GLU A 115 -25.95 9.04 -8.38
N ALA A 116 -24.97 8.37 -9.00
CA ALA A 116 -25.16 7.56 -10.19
C ALA A 116 -26.13 6.40 -9.93
N TYR A 117 -26.00 5.71 -8.79
CA TYR A 117 -26.93 4.66 -8.37
C TYR A 117 -28.36 5.20 -8.19
N GLN A 118 -28.52 6.35 -7.53
CA GLN A 118 -29.85 6.98 -7.37
C GLN A 118 -30.49 7.31 -8.72
N LYS A 119 -29.72 7.88 -9.66
CA LYS A 119 -30.16 8.13 -11.04
C LYS A 119 -30.58 6.83 -11.74
N LYS A 120 -29.78 5.77 -11.62
CA LYS A 120 -30.09 4.47 -12.22
C LYS A 120 -31.39 3.86 -11.69
N ILE A 121 -31.63 3.95 -10.38
CA ILE A 121 -32.87 3.49 -9.76
C ILE A 121 -34.08 4.30 -10.27
N ALA A 122 -33.93 5.62 -10.44
CA ALA A 122 -34.99 6.46 -11.02
C ALA A 122 -35.32 6.04 -12.46
N GLU A 123 -34.31 5.82 -13.31
CA GLU A 123 -34.50 5.35 -14.69
C GLU A 123 -35.20 3.99 -14.75
N ILE A 124 -34.83 3.04 -13.88
CA ILE A 124 -35.48 1.71 -13.82
C ILE A 124 -36.96 1.87 -13.46
N LYS A 125 -37.29 2.72 -12.48
CA LYS A 125 -38.67 2.99 -12.08
C LYS A 125 -39.47 3.65 -13.20
N GLU A 126 -38.89 4.61 -13.91
CA GLU A 126 -39.55 5.27 -15.04
C GLU A 126 -39.81 4.30 -16.19
N LYS A 127 -38.81 3.50 -16.58
CA LYS A 127 -38.97 2.45 -17.60
C LYS A 127 -40.05 1.45 -17.20
N GLN A 128 -40.10 1.06 -15.92
CA GLN A 128 -41.11 0.15 -15.41
C GLN A 128 -42.52 0.74 -15.51
N ALA A 129 -42.70 2.04 -15.18
CA ALA A 129 -43.98 2.72 -15.33
C ALA A 129 -44.46 2.72 -16.79
N LEU A 130 -43.56 3.03 -17.74
CA LEU A 130 -43.87 3.00 -19.17
C LEU A 130 -44.25 1.60 -19.68
N VAL A 131 -43.55 0.56 -19.23
CA VAL A 131 -43.87 -0.82 -19.60
C VAL A 131 -45.23 -1.25 -19.02
N LEU A 132 -45.53 -0.86 -17.78
CA LEU A 132 -46.82 -1.16 -17.16
C LEU A 132 -47.98 -0.50 -17.90
N GLU A 133 -47.84 0.76 -18.32
CA GLU A 133 -48.89 1.45 -19.09
C GLU A 133 -49.11 0.79 -20.46
N LYS A 134 -48.04 0.43 -21.18
CA LYS A 134 -48.15 -0.33 -22.44
C LYS A 134 -48.82 -1.68 -22.23
N LEU A 135 -48.42 -2.42 -21.19
CA LEU A 135 -48.97 -3.73 -20.87
C LEU A 135 -50.47 -3.64 -20.54
N LYS A 136 -50.90 -2.62 -19.79
CA LYS A 136 -52.34 -2.37 -19.53
C LYS A 136 -53.12 -2.14 -20.83
N ALA A 137 -52.59 -1.30 -21.73
CA ALA A 137 -53.23 -1.01 -23.01
C ALA A 137 -53.35 -2.26 -23.90
N GLU A 138 -52.27 -3.04 -24.02
CA GLU A 138 -52.23 -4.30 -24.78
C GLU A 138 -53.19 -5.33 -24.19
N ASN A 139 -53.23 -5.48 -22.87
CA ASN A 139 -54.12 -6.41 -22.18
C ASN A 139 -55.60 -6.04 -22.42
N ALA A 140 -55.95 -4.75 -22.34
CA ALA A 140 -57.30 -4.27 -22.63
C ALA A 140 -57.70 -4.50 -24.09
N GLN A 141 -56.77 -4.35 -25.03
CA GLN A 141 -57.02 -4.64 -26.45
C GLN A 141 -57.25 -6.14 -26.69
N ARG A 142 -56.43 -7.01 -26.08
CA ARG A 142 -56.52 -8.47 -26.24
C ARG A 142 -57.84 -9.03 -25.73
N ILE A 143 -58.32 -8.53 -24.59
CA ILE A 143 -59.63 -8.92 -24.05
C ILE A 143 -60.77 -8.45 -24.97
N ARG A 144 -60.69 -7.21 -25.50
CA ARG A 144 -61.68 -6.71 -26.46
C ARG A 144 -61.73 -7.56 -27.73
N ASN A 145 -60.59 -7.96 -28.28
CA ASN A 145 -60.50 -8.74 -29.51
C ASN A 145 -61.01 -10.19 -29.35
N THR A 146 -61.04 -10.73 -28.13
CA THR A 146 -61.43 -12.12 -27.84
C THR A 146 -62.84 -12.25 -27.26
N ALA A 147 -63.60 -11.14 -27.19
CA ALA A 147 -64.84 -11.01 -26.42
C ALA A 147 -65.97 -12.00 -26.78
N TYR A 148 -65.90 -12.65 -27.94
CA TYR A 148 -66.95 -13.55 -28.45
C TYR A 148 -66.70 -15.04 -28.17
N ASP A 149 -65.52 -15.42 -27.67
CA ASP A 149 -65.19 -16.81 -27.31
C ASP A 149 -64.66 -16.92 -25.88
N LYS A 150 -65.39 -17.68 -25.06
CA LYS A 150 -65.08 -17.91 -23.64
C LYS A 150 -63.71 -18.57 -23.43
N ASN A 151 -63.29 -19.46 -24.33
CA ASN A 151 -61.98 -20.10 -24.25
C ASN A 151 -60.87 -19.08 -24.57
N ALA A 152 -61.04 -18.29 -25.64
CA ALA A 152 -60.10 -17.23 -26.01
C ALA A 152 -59.94 -16.16 -24.93
N ILE A 153 -61.03 -15.77 -24.23
CA ILE A 153 -60.97 -14.84 -23.08
C ILE A 153 -60.13 -15.41 -21.94
N ASN A 154 -60.29 -16.70 -21.63
CA ASN A 154 -59.54 -17.35 -20.56
C ASN A 154 -58.04 -17.46 -20.90
N GLU A 155 -57.72 -17.73 -22.17
CA GLU A 155 -56.35 -17.75 -22.67
C GLU A 155 -55.70 -16.37 -22.58
N ALA A 156 -56.38 -15.32 -23.05
CA ALA A 156 -55.92 -13.94 -22.92
C ALA A 156 -55.68 -13.52 -21.46
N LYS A 157 -56.52 -13.97 -20.52
CA LYS A 157 -56.31 -13.74 -19.08
C LYS A 157 -55.05 -14.44 -18.55
N LYS A 158 -54.78 -15.68 -18.98
CA LYS A 158 -53.57 -16.42 -18.58
C LYS A 158 -52.32 -15.73 -19.12
N GLU A 159 -52.32 -15.35 -20.39
CA GLU A 159 -51.22 -14.62 -21.00
C GLU A 159 -50.97 -13.26 -20.31
N ASN A 160 -52.02 -12.52 -19.96
CA ASN A 160 -51.91 -11.27 -19.20
C ASN A 160 -51.24 -11.52 -17.84
N ALA A 161 -51.66 -12.57 -17.12
CA ALA A 161 -51.07 -12.94 -15.84
C ALA A 161 -49.58 -13.31 -15.95
N ILE A 162 -49.22 -14.05 -17.02
CA ILE A 162 -47.82 -14.38 -17.33
C ILE A 162 -47.04 -13.09 -17.62
N ALA A 163 -47.54 -12.22 -18.50
CA ALA A 163 -46.85 -11.00 -18.89
C ALA A 163 -46.63 -10.04 -17.70
N THR A 164 -47.63 -9.87 -16.82
CA THR A 164 -47.48 -9.09 -15.59
C THR A 164 -46.46 -9.71 -14.64
N LYS A 165 -46.47 -11.04 -14.48
CA LYS A 165 -45.48 -11.74 -13.64
C LYS A 165 -44.07 -11.60 -14.21
N THR A 166 -43.89 -11.78 -15.51
CA THR A 166 -42.61 -11.62 -16.21
C THR A 166 -42.09 -10.20 -16.07
N ASN A 167 -42.93 -9.19 -16.28
CA ASN A 167 -42.54 -7.79 -16.11
C ASN A 167 -42.11 -7.50 -14.65
N ARG A 168 -42.86 -8.00 -13.65
CA ARG A 168 -42.48 -7.85 -12.24
C ARG A 168 -41.13 -8.50 -11.93
N VAL A 169 -40.88 -9.70 -12.43
CA VAL A 169 -39.59 -10.39 -12.26
C VAL A 169 -38.45 -9.61 -12.91
N SER A 170 -38.64 -9.14 -14.15
CA SER A 170 -37.64 -8.33 -14.86
C SER A 170 -37.32 -7.03 -14.12
N TYR A 171 -38.34 -6.35 -13.59
CA TYR A 171 -38.15 -5.14 -12.78
C TYR A 171 -37.32 -5.40 -11.52
N HIS A 172 -37.64 -6.44 -10.76
CA HIS A 172 -36.87 -6.80 -9.57
C HIS A 172 -35.44 -7.23 -9.92
N SER A 173 -35.24 -7.96 -11.02
CA SER A 173 -33.90 -8.31 -11.51
C SER A 173 -33.06 -7.06 -11.79
N ALA A 174 -33.62 -6.09 -12.53
CA ALA A 174 -32.92 -4.86 -12.86
C ALA A 174 -32.56 -4.02 -11.62
N LEU A 175 -33.45 -3.96 -10.61
CA LEU A 175 -33.16 -3.31 -9.34
C LEU A 175 -32.02 -4.02 -8.59
N GLU A 176 -32.06 -5.34 -8.53
CA GLU A 176 -31.05 -6.14 -7.81
C GLU A 176 -29.69 -6.08 -8.50
N GLU A 177 -29.65 -6.11 -9.83
CA GLU A 177 -28.43 -5.89 -10.63
C GLU A 177 -27.82 -4.51 -10.34
N ALA A 178 -28.63 -3.44 -10.36
CA ALA A 178 -28.17 -2.09 -10.05
C ALA A 178 -27.62 -1.98 -8.62
N LYS A 179 -28.27 -2.64 -7.65
CA LYS A 179 -27.81 -2.69 -6.26
C LYS A 179 -26.48 -3.44 -6.14
N ASN A 180 -26.37 -4.62 -6.76
CA ASN A 180 -25.15 -5.43 -6.72
C ASN A 180 -23.96 -4.72 -7.37
N GLU A 181 -24.19 -4.01 -8.47
CA GLU A 181 -23.14 -3.20 -9.12
C GLU A 181 -22.66 -2.08 -8.21
N TYR A 182 -23.60 -1.36 -7.58
CA TYR A 182 -23.29 -0.32 -6.60
C TYR A 182 -22.50 -0.85 -5.41
N GLU A 183 -22.94 -1.96 -4.80
CA GLU A 183 -22.27 -2.58 -3.65
C GLU A 183 -20.84 -3.03 -3.99
N ARG A 184 -20.63 -3.62 -5.17
CA ARG A 184 -19.28 -4.00 -5.64
C ARG A 184 -18.36 -2.79 -5.76
N LYS A 185 -18.83 -1.70 -6.39
CA LYS A 185 -18.03 -0.49 -6.57
C LYS A 185 -17.72 0.20 -5.25
N ILE A 186 -18.73 0.36 -4.37
CA ILE A 186 -18.53 0.93 -3.04
C ILE A 186 -17.58 0.08 -2.20
N GLY A 187 -17.70 -1.25 -2.23
CA GLY A 187 -16.78 -2.15 -1.55
C GLY A 187 -15.32 -1.92 -1.98
N SER A 188 -15.09 -1.78 -3.29
CA SER A 188 -13.74 -1.48 -3.82
C SER A 188 -13.20 -0.11 -3.36
N LEU A 189 -14.05 0.92 -3.34
CA LEU A 189 -13.69 2.27 -2.91
C LEU A 189 -13.41 2.34 -1.40
N ASN A 190 -14.19 1.63 -0.60
CA ASN A 190 -13.98 1.52 0.85
C ASN A 190 -12.64 0.84 1.15
N SER A 191 -12.32 -0.27 0.47
CA SER A 191 -11.04 -0.94 0.64
C SER A 191 -9.85 -0.04 0.28
N LYS A 192 -9.97 0.77 -0.79
CA LYS A 192 -8.94 1.76 -1.15
C LYS A 192 -8.77 2.84 -0.09
N GLU A 193 -9.87 3.44 0.38
CA GLU A 193 -9.81 4.49 1.41
C GLU A 193 -9.23 3.96 2.73
N GLU A 194 -9.60 2.75 3.14
CA GLU A 194 -9.10 2.13 4.36
C GLU A 194 -7.58 1.91 4.30
N LYS A 195 -7.08 1.36 3.18
CA LYS A 195 -5.64 1.20 2.96
C LYS A 195 -4.89 2.53 2.95
N ALA A 196 -5.46 3.57 2.34
CA ALA A 196 -4.85 4.89 2.32
C ALA A 196 -4.76 5.48 3.74
N LYS A 197 -5.83 5.37 4.54
CA LYS A 197 -5.86 5.82 5.93
C LYS A 197 -4.89 5.05 6.83
N GLU A 198 -4.81 3.73 6.67
CA GLU A 198 -3.87 2.90 7.43
C GLU A 198 -2.42 3.33 7.18
N LYS A 199 -2.07 3.55 5.91
CA LYS A 199 -0.74 4.03 5.53
C LYS A 199 -0.47 5.45 6.01
N GLU A 200 -1.46 6.33 5.94
CA GLU A 200 -1.37 7.69 6.50
C GLU A 200 -1.08 7.64 8.01
N ALA A 201 -1.85 6.85 8.77
CA ALA A 201 -1.67 6.68 10.21
C ALA A 201 -0.29 6.09 10.55
N TYR A 202 0.18 5.12 9.75
CA TYR A 202 1.52 4.57 9.89
C TYR A 202 2.61 5.64 9.71
N LEU A 203 2.50 6.49 8.69
CA LEU A 203 3.44 7.58 8.45
C LEU A 203 3.45 8.60 9.59
N ASP A 204 2.29 8.92 10.16
CA ASP A 204 2.19 9.82 11.31
C ASP A 204 2.80 9.22 12.58
N THR A 205 2.54 7.95 12.88
CA THR A 205 3.16 7.27 14.02
C THR A 205 4.69 7.20 13.88
N LEU A 206 5.20 6.92 12.68
CA LEU A 206 6.63 6.98 12.38
C LEU A 206 7.22 8.37 12.63
N SER A 207 6.52 9.42 12.22
CA SER A 207 6.94 10.81 12.47
C SER A 207 7.07 11.10 13.96
N GLN A 208 6.05 10.72 14.75
CA GLN A 208 6.06 10.90 16.21
C GLN A 208 7.18 10.10 16.90
N ILE A 209 7.46 8.89 16.43
CA ILE A 209 8.57 8.07 16.96
C ILE A 209 9.90 8.76 16.69
N LYS A 210 10.14 9.27 15.48
CA LYS A 210 11.36 9.99 15.12
C LYS A 210 11.56 11.25 15.96
N GLU A 211 10.49 12.00 16.20
CA GLU A 211 10.53 13.19 17.06
C GLU A 211 10.90 12.83 18.50
N LYS A 212 10.24 11.82 19.08
CA LYS A 212 10.57 11.32 20.43
C LYS A 212 12.02 10.83 20.54
N GLN A 213 12.51 10.14 19.51
CA GLN A 213 13.91 9.71 19.46
C GLN A 213 14.88 10.90 19.37
N ALA A 214 14.55 11.94 18.61
CA ALA A 214 15.37 13.15 18.52
C ALA A 214 15.46 13.86 19.87
N ILE A 215 14.33 14.05 20.55
CA ILE A 215 14.27 14.64 21.90
C ILE A 215 15.08 13.81 22.90
N ALA A 216 14.95 12.48 22.87
CA ALA A 216 15.72 11.61 23.74
C ALA A 216 17.24 11.72 23.49
N LEU A 217 17.64 11.85 22.23
CA LEU A 217 19.05 12.01 21.86
C LEU A 217 19.61 13.36 22.32
N GLU A 218 18.80 14.42 22.28
CA GLU A 218 19.17 15.76 22.75
C GLU A 218 19.36 15.77 24.27
N LYS A 219 18.42 15.19 25.02
CA LYS A 219 18.55 15.00 26.48
C LYS A 219 19.81 14.22 26.86
N LEU A 220 20.13 13.14 26.14
CA LEU A 220 21.35 12.37 26.37
C LEU A 220 22.62 13.19 26.10
N LYS A 221 22.60 14.14 25.16
CA LYS A 221 23.74 15.03 24.91
C LYS A 221 23.90 16.05 26.02
N GLU A 222 22.79 16.62 26.51
CA GLU A 222 22.78 17.54 27.64
C GLU A 222 23.30 16.86 28.92
N GLU A 223 22.76 15.69 29.27
CA GLU A 223 23.19 14.90 30.44
C GLU A 223 24.68 14.52 30.35
N ASN A 224 25.16 14.12 29.17
CA ASN A 224 26.59 13.82 29.00
C ASN A 224 27.46 15.07 29.07
N GLY A 225 26.99 16.22 28.58
CA GLY A 225 27.66 17.50 28.71
C GLY A 225 27.81 17.91 30.18
N GLU A 226 26.75 17.79 30.97
CA GLU A 226 26.76 18.05 32.41
C GLU A 226 27.70 17.09 33.17
N ARG A 227 27.71 15.81 32.81
CA ARG A 227 28.64 14.83 33.40
C ARG A 227 30.10 15.18 33.12
N ILE A 228 30.44 15.61 31.91
CA ILE A 228 31.80 16.04 31.54
C ILE A 228 32.21 17.32 32.28
N ALA A 229 31.28 18.27 32.42
CA ALA A 229 31.51 19.52 33.16
C ALA A 229 31.77 19.22 34.65
N ASN A 230 30.93 18.41 35.29
CA ASN A 230 31.08 18.02 36.69
C ASN A 230 32.36 17.22 36.95
N ALA A 231 32.75 16.32 36.03
CA ALA A 231 34.02 15.60 36.12
C ALA A 231 35.25 16.53 36.02
N SER A 232 35.16 17.59 35.21
CA SER A 232 36.23 18.59 35.08
C SER A 232 36.37 19.46 36.33
N ILE A 233 35.25 19.82 36.97
CA ILE A 233 35.23 20.55 38.24
C ILE A 233 35.85 19.69 39.36
N GLY A 234 35.46 18.41 39.45
CA GLY A 234 36.03 17.47 40.41
C GLY A 234 37.54 17.31 40.30
N LYS A 235 38.08 17.24 39.06
CA LYS A 235 39.54 17.19 38.82
C LYS A 235 40.26 18.46 39.27
N LYS A 236 39.72 19.64 38.96
CA LYS A 236 40.31 20.93 39.40
C LYS A 236 40.33 21.06 40.92
N ASN A 237 39.27 20.65 41.59
CA ASN A 237 39.19 20.69 43.06
C ASN A 237 40.17 19.70 43.71
N PHE A 238 40.35 18.52 43.12
CA PHE A 238 41.32 17.52 43.58
C PHE A 238 42.78 17.99 43.40
N GLU A 239 43.11 18.63 42.28
CA GLU A 239 44.43 19.22 42.07
C GLU A 239 44.71 20.40 43.01
N LYS A 240 43.69 21.22 43.31
CA LYS A 240 43.81 22.31 44.27
C LYS A 240 44.05 21.79 45.69
N ALA A 241 43.30 20.77 46.12
CA ALA A 241 43.49 20.13 47.43
C ALA A 241 44.84 19.41 47.58
N LYS A 242 45.45 18.94 46.48
CA LYS A 242 46.82 18.41 46.48
C LYS A 242 47.89 19.49 46.66
N LYS A 243 47.67 20.70 46.13
CA LYS A 243 48.60 21.83 46.27
C LYS A 243 48.52 22.53 47.63
N GLU A 244 47.39 22.42 48.32
CA GLU A 244 47.20 23.00 49.66
C GLU A 244 47.70 22.07 50.79
N ASN A 245 47.99 20.80 50.50
CA ASN A 245 48.49 19.79 51.46
C ASN A 245 49.95 19.37 51.21
N ALA A 246 50.71 20.11 50.38
CA ALA A 246 52.13 19.90 50.09
C ALA A 246 52.92 21.16 50.47
#